data_AF-W1Y3F8-F1
#
_entry.id   AF-W1Y3F8-F1
#
_cell.length_a   1.000
_cell.length_b   1.000
_cell.length_c   1.000
_cell.angle_alpha   90.00
_cell.angle_beta   90.00
_cell.angle_gamma   90.00
#
_symmetry.space_group_name_H-M   'P 1'
#
loop_
_entity.id
_entity.type
_entity.pdbx_description
1 polymer ?
#
loop_
_entity_poly.entity_id
_entity_poly.type
_entity_poly.pdbx_seq_one_letter_code
_entity_poly.pdbx_strand_id
1 'polypeptide(L)'
;VEMLGNVVGSRAVRYINVPMERLKELAIAQMQAGETVWFGSDVGQLSNRKAGILATDVYDFESSMDIQLTQDKAGRLDYSESLMTHAMVLTGV
;
A
#
# COMPACT_ATOMS: atom_id res chain seq x y z
N VAL A 1 5.39 -16.43 -1.64
CA VAL A 1 4.54 -16.65 -2.82
C VAL A 1 5.16 -17.78 -3.59
N GLU A 2 4.44 -18.88 -3.74
CA GLU A 2 4.93 -20.05 -4.47
C GLU A 2 5.16 -19.70 -5.94
N MET A 3 6.18 -20.27 -6.57
CA MET A 3 6.55 -20.07 -7.98
C MET A 3 6.93 -18.65 -8.43
N LEU A 4 6.76 -17.62 -7.60
CA LEU A 4 7.11 -16.24 -7.95
C LEU A 4 8.64 -16.03 -7.99
N GLY A 5 9.16 -15.71 -9.17
CA GLY A 5 10.56 -15.36 -9.39
C GLY A 5 10.83 -15.09 -10.88
N ASN A 6 12.04 -14.64 -11.19
CA ASN A 6 12.48 -14.36 -12.56
C ASN A 6 13.79 -15.09 -12.94
N VAL A 7 14.64 -15.43 -11.96
CA VAL A 7 15.89 -16.18 -12.17
C VAL A 7 15.80 -17.55 -11.50
N VAL A 8 15.93 -18.62 -12.28
CA VAL A 8 15.86 -20.01 -11.81
C VAL A 8 16.99 -20.28 -10.81
N GLY A 9 16.64 -20.91 -9.68
CA GLY A 9 17.61 -21.23 -8.61
C GLY A 9 18.04 -20.04 -7.74
N SER A 10 17.53 -18.83 -8.01
CA SER A 10 17.84 -17.65 -7.23
C SER A 10 17.06 -17.58 -5.90
N ARG A 11 17.41 -16.61 -5.07
CA ARG A 11 16.74 -16.36 -3.79
C ARG A 11 15.25 -16.05 -4.03
N ALA A 12 14.39 -16.82 -3.37
CA ALA A 12 12.96 -16.60 -3.41
C ALA A 12 12.53 -15.31 -2.69
N VAL A 13 11.37 -14.77 -3.09
CA VAL A 13 10.76 -13.59 -2.44
C VAL A 13 10.42 -13.91 -0.98
N ARG A 14 10.72 -12.96 -0.09
CA ARG A 14 10.47 -13.06 1.35
C ARG A 14 9.82 -11.77 1.85
N TYR A 15 8.81 -11.93 2.70
CA TYR A 15 8.17 -10.84 3.41
C TYR A 15 8.22 -11.14 4.91
N ILE A 16 8.34 -10.11 5.73
CA ILE A 16 8.19 -10.20 7.18
C ILE A 16 6.88 -9.48 7.49
N ASN A 17 5.87 -10.22 7.95
CA ASN A 17 4.61 -9.61 8.36
C ASN A 17 4.77 -8.97 9.74
N VAL A 18 4.39 -7.71 9.87
CA VAL A 18 4.48 -6.91 11.10
C VAL A 18 3.23 -6.06 11.28
N PRO A 19 2.88 -5.65 12.51
CA PRO A 19 1.82 -4.67 12.73
C PRO A 19 2.07 -3.37 11.96
N MET A 20 1.00 -2.68 11.55
CA MET A 20 1.09 -1.44 10.77
C MET A 20 1.86 -0.33 11.47
N GLU A 21 1.69 -0.21 12.79
CA GLU A 21 2.43 0.77 13.58
C GLU A 21 3.94 0.52 13.51
N ARG A 22 4.36 -0.75 13.62
CA ARG A 22 5.77 -1.12 13.49
C ARG A 22 6.32 -0.86 12.08
N LEU A 23 5.52 -1.10 11.03
CA LEU A 23 5.91 -0.81 9.66
C LEU A 23 6.16 0.70 9.47
N LYS A 24 5.27 1.55 9.97
CA LYS A 24 5.40 3.02 9.90
C LYS A 24 6.61 3.52 10.68
N GLU A 25 6.81 3.05 11.91
CA GLU A 25 7.98 3.40 12.73
C GLU A 25 9.29 3.16 11.98
N LEU A 26 9.42 1.98 11.33
CA LEU A 26 10.63 1.62 10.59
C LEU A 26 10.83 2.50 9.35
N ALA A 27 9.76 2.78 8.60
CA ALA A 27 9.83 3.65 7.43
C ALA A 27 10.22 5.08 7.83
N ILE A 28 9.65 5.62 8.91
CA ILE A 28 10.01 6.93 9.46
C ILE A 28 11.48 6.96 9.86
N ALA A 29 11.94 5.95 10.62
CA ALA A 29 13.32 5.88 11.07
C ALA A 29 14.32 5.85 9.90
N GLN A 30 14.01 5.09 8.84
CA GLN A 30 14.84 5.04 7.63
C GLN A 30 14.88 6.40 6.91
N MET A 31 13.73 7.07 6.76
CA MET A 31 13.68 8.41 6.16
C MET A 31 14.41 9.47 6.99
N GLN A 32 14.31 9.40 8.32
CA GLN A 32 15.05 10.28 9.24
C GLN A 32 16.56 10.04 9.20
N ALA A 33 17.00 8.84 8.81
CA ALA A 33 18.40 8.53 8.53
C ALA A 33 18.87 9.06 7.15
N GLY A 34 18.00 9.72 6.38
CA GLY A 34 18.32 10.28 5.06
C GLY A 34 18.15 9.28 3.91
N GLU A 35 17.53 8.12 4.17
CA GLU A 35 17.32 7.07 3.17
C GLU A 35 15.86 7.00 2.73
N THR A 36 15.63 7.00 1.42
CA THR A 36 14.27 6.81 0.86
C THR A 36 13.76 5.39 1.09
N VAL A 37 12.44 5.19 1.10
CA VAL A 37 11.81 3.88 1.37
C VAL A 37 11.02 3.40 0.16
N TRP A 38 11.41 2.26 -0.41
CA TRP A 38 10.59 1.57 -1.41
C TRP A 38 9.33 1.00 -0.75
N PHE A 39 8.17 1.19 -1.37
CA PHE A 39 6.93 0.59 -0.89
C PHE A 39 6.02 0.17 -2.04
N GLY A 40 5.20 -0.84 -1.78
CA GLY A 40 4.12 -1.26 -2.66
C GLY A 40 2.76 -0.88 -2.09
N SER A 41 1.85 -0.44 -2.95
CA SER A 41 0.48 -0.09 -2.58
C SER A 41 -0.52 -0.47 -3.65
N ASP A 42 -1.80 -0.39 -3.30
CA ASP A 42 -2.87 -0.35 -4.29
C ASP A 42 -3.11 1.10 -4.73
N VAL A 43 -2.40 1.56 -5.77
CA VAL A 43 -2.36 2.99 -6.12
C VAL A 43 -3.65 3.50 -6.77
N GLY A 44 -4.54 2.60 -7.21
CA GLY A 44 -5.85 2.96 -7.77
C GLY A 44 -6.89 3.28 -6.70
N GLN A 45 -6.68 2.79 -5.47
CA GLN A 45 -7.62 2.95 -4.37
C GLN A 45 -7.56 4.38 -3.82
N LEU A 46 -8.69 5.09 -3.88
CA LEU A 46 -8.88 6.44 -3.32
C LEU A 46 -7.74 7.40 -3.74
N SER A 47 -7.54 7.49 -5.05
CA SER A 47 -6.40 8.14 -5.68
C SER A 47 -6.81 9.18 -6.70
N ASN A 48 -6.49 10.45 -6.44
CA ASN A 48 -6.56 11.50 -7.44
C ASN A 48 -5.20 11.67 -8.10
N ARG A 49 -4.97 10.91 -9.17
CA ARG A 49 -3.69 10.89 -9.90
C ARG A 49 -3.29 12.25 -10.48
N LYS A 50 -4.25 13.10 -10.89
CA LYS A 50 -3.95 14.41 -11.47
C LYS A 50 -3.44 15.39 -10.42
N ALA A 51 -4.01 15.35 -9.23
CA ALA A 51 -3.59 16.17 -8.09
C ALA A 51 -2.40 15.56 -7.32
N GLY A 52 -2.14 14.26 -7.50
CA GLY A 52 -1.11 13.54 -6.74
C GLY A 52 -1.53 13.24 -5.30
N ILE A 53 -2.82 13.07 -5.04
CA ILE A 53 -3.37 12.88 -3.69
C ILE A 53 -3.81 11.43 -3.52
N LEU A 54 -3.29 10.78 -2.47
CA LEU A 54 -3.70 9.46 -1.98
C LEU A 54 -4.26 9.66 -0.57
N ALA A 55 -5.59 9.77 -0.46
CA ALA A 55 -6.26 10.06 0.81
C ALA A 55 -7.60 9.32 0.88
N THR A 56 -7.96 8.79 2.06
CA THR A 56 -9.15 7.96 2.22
C THR A 56 -10.47 8.72 2.05
N ASP A 57 -10.40 10.05 2.08
CA ASP A 57 -11.50 11.00 1.98
C ASP A 57 -11.43 11.85 0.70
N VAL A 58 -10.60 11.45 -0.28
CA VAL A 58 -10.46 12.19 -1.55
C VAL A 58 -11.76 12.24 -2.36
N TYR A 59 -12.68 11.30 -2.11
CA TYR A 59 -14.01 11.23 -2.71
C TYR A 59 -15.07 11.06 -1.63
N ASP A 60 -16.12 11.87 -1.68
CA ASP A 60 -17.27 11.78 -0.78
C ASP A 60 -18.42 11.05 -1.48
N PHE A 61 -18.37 9.72 -1.47
CA PHE A 61 -19.39 8.86 -2.07
C PHE A 61 -20.72 8.87 -1.30
N GLU A 62 -20.66 9.15 0.00
CA GLU A 62 -21.84 9.13 0.86
C GLU A 62 -22.74 10.31 0.52
N SER A 63 -22.22 11.54 0.55
CA SER A 63 -23.05 12.71 0.25
C SER A 63 -23.50 12.78 -1.21
N SER A 64 -22.70 12.22 -2.13
CA SER A 64 -22.96 12.31 -3.56
C SER A 64 -23.84 11.18 -4.12
N MET A 65 -23.74 9.98 -3.54
CA MET A 65 -24.39 8.77 -4.09
C MET A 65 -25.11 7.91 -3.04
N ASP A 66 -25.08 8.28 -1.76
CA ASP A 66 -25.60 7.47 -0.64
C ASP A 66 -24.96 6.07 -0.58
N ILE A 67 -23.64 6.01 -0.86
CA ILE A 67 -22.86 4.77 -0.85
C ILE A 67 -21.82 4.82 0.28
N GLN A 68 -21.82 3.78 1.12
CA GLN A 68 -20.81 3.56 2.15
C GLN A 68 -20.03 2.26 1.89
N LEU A 69 -18.70 2.34 1.93
CA LEU A 69 -17.78 1.21 1.77
C LEU A 69 -17.13 0.89 3.12
N THR A 70 -17.41 -0.28 3.71
CA THR A 70 -17.11 -0.55 5.13
C THR A 70 -16.13 -1.70 5.39
N GLN A 71 -15.54 -2.29 4.34
CA GLN A 71 -14.62 -3.42 4.51
C GLN A 71 -13.30 -3.00 5.16
N ASP A 72 -12.83 -3.80 6.11
CA ASP A 72 -11.51 -3.64 6.71
C ASP A 72 -10.38 -4.13 5.77
N LYS A 73 -9.14 -3.90 6.18
CA LYS A 73 -7.97 -4.24 5.34
C LYS A 73 -7.87 -5.74 5.04
N ALA A 74 -8.21 -6.60 6.00
CA ALA A 74 -8.13 -8.05 5.83
C ALA A 74 -9.20 -8.55 4.85
N GLY A 75 -10.46 -8.13 5.05
CA GLY A 75 -11.56 -8.47 4.15
C GLY A 75 -11.30 -8.02 2.72
N ARG A 76 -10.70 -6.84 2.52
CA ARG A 76 -10.35 -6.38 1.16
C ARG A 76 -9.30 -7.26 0.47
N LEU A 77 -8.37 -7.86 1.22
CA LEU A 77 -7.39 -8.81 0.68
C LEU A 77 -8.05 -10.16 0.39
N ASP A 78 -8.80 -10.70 1.35
CA ASP A 78 -9.43 -12.02 1.25
C ASP A 78 -10.47 -12.09 0.11
N TYR A 79 -11.18 -10.99 -0.15
CA TYR A 79 -12.20 -10.88 -1.19
C TYR A 79 -11.69 -10.21 -2.48
N SER A 80 -10.38 -10.09 -2.66
CA SER A 80 -9.74 -9.58 -3.89
C SER A 80 -10.11 -8.14 -4.29
N GLU A 81 -10.63 -7.34 -3.36
CA GLU A 81 -10.93 -5.92 -3.57
C GLU A 81 -9.64 -5.07 -3.58
N SER A 82 -8.58 -5.51 -2.90
CA SER A 82 -7.30 -4.80 -2.91
C SER A 82 -6.12 -5.75 -2.94
N LEU A 83 -5.03 -5.30 -3.58
CA LEU A 83 -3.74 -5.97 -3.62
C LEU A 83 -2.62 -4.97 -3.93
N MET A 84 -1.36 -5.38 -3.84
CA MET A 84 -0.25 -4.54 -4.30
C MET A 84 -0.27 -4.46 -5.84
N THR A 85 -0.56 -3.28 -6.38
CA THR A 85 -0.66 -3.05 -7.83
C THR A 85 0.50 -2.20 -8.37
N HIS A 86 1.12 -1.39 -7.52
CA HIS A 86 2.19 -0.49 -7.95
C HIS A 86 3.27 -0.32 -6.88
N ALA A 87 4.49 -0.03 -7.32
CA ALA A 87 5.64 0.23 -6.49
C ALA A 87 6.08 1.71 -6.63
N MET A 88 6.35 2.36 -5.50
CA MET A 88 6.72 3.77 -5.40
C MET A 88 7.80 3.96 -4.33
N VAL A 89 8.18 5.21 -4.08
CA VAL A 89 9.23 5.57 -3.12
C VAL A 89 8.73 6.70 -2.21
N LEU A 90 8.80 6.49 -0.89
CA LEU A 90 8.65 7.56 0.10
C LEU A 90 9.95 8.33 0.22
N THR A 91 9.85 9.66 0.16
CA THR A 91 11.00 10.57 0.19
C THR A 91 10.89 11.62 1.30
N GLY A 92 9.89 11.51 2.18
CA GLY A 92 9.64 12.44 3.27
C GLY A 92 8.47 12.00 4.14
N VAL A 93 8.46 12.50 5.38
CA VAL A 93 7.40 12.32 6.39
C VAL A 93 7.35 13.52 7.33
#